data_AF-A0A9E0UM71-F1
#
_entry.id   AF-A0A9E0UM71-F1
#
_cell.length_a   1.000
_cell.length_b   1.000
_cell.length_c   1.000
_cell.angle_alpha   90.00
_cell.angle_beta   90.00
_cell.angle_gamma   90.00
#
_symmetry.space_group_name_H-M   'P 1'
#
loop_
_entity.id
_entity.type
_entity.pdbx_description
1 polymer ?
#
loop_
_entity_poly.entity_id
_entity_poly.type
_entity_poly.pdbx_seq_one_letter_code
_entity_poly.pdbx_strand_id
1 'polypeptide(L)'
;MNNLKEAEGAKVLVIANLKKFIEPKGALEALDSYVKNGGKVLLLNPEEALLTWKGGKISAPEKFRGKTFIASSGPVTLYRVQDGEIVNMKVPESPVFKGIKPMDMVWFADEGSRKVPLASTAVYQFDRSNKNYTELAENLLIHGYLQKPADVLKYKGATLLEIRDGKGEVLVSSMRLTAAKSDPIAQKLLTNLVSVLLK
;
A
#
# COMPACT_ATOMS: atom_id res chain seq x y z
N MET A 1 25.41 -7.29 -2.16
CA MET A 1 24.64 -8.21 -1.31
C MET A 1 23.41 -8.63 -2.10
N ASN A 2 23.17 -9.93 -2.24
CA ASN A 2 22.00 -10.43 -2.96
C ASN A 2 20.90 -10.59 -1.92
N ASN A 3 20.12 -9.53 -1.67
CA ASN A 3 19.17 -9.42 -0.54
C ASN A 3 18.18 -10.62 -0.44
N LEU A 4 17.97 -11.35 -1.53
CA LEU A 4 17.11 -12.54 -1.57
C LEU A 4 17.82 -13.85 -1.22
N LYS A 5 19.16 -13.95 -1.35
CA LYS A 5 19.90 -15.14 -0.87
C LYS A 5 19.84 -15.26 0.65
N GLU A 6 19.83 -14.13 1.35
CA GLU A 6 19.65 -14.10 2.81
C GLU A 6 18.18 -14.36 3.24
N ALA A 7 17.25 -14.28 2.30
CA ALA A 7 15.82 -14.56 2.49
C ALA A 7 15.42 -16.00 2.12
N GLU A 8 16.36 -16.84 1.66
CA GLU A 8 16.08 -18.24 1.38
C GLU A 8 15.56 -18.94 2.65
N GLY A 9 14.29 -19.37 2.61
CA GLY A 9 13.60 -20.00 3.74
C GLY A 9 12.78 -19.04 4.63
N ALA A 10 12.82 -17.72 4.40
CA ALA A 10 11.93 -16.80 5.08
C ALA A 10 10.46 -17.03 4.67
N LYS A 11 9.55 -17.11 5.64
CA LYS A 11 8.10 -17.24 5.38
C LYS A 11 7.43 -15.92 4.99
N VAL A 12 7.97 -14.82 5.51
CA VAL A 12 7.45 -13.46 5.31
C VAL A 12 8.62 -12.51 5.10
N LEU A 13 8.51 -11.64 4.09
CA LEU A 13 9.41 -10.51 3.88
C LEU A 13 8.71 -9.21 4.21
N VAL A 14 9.40 -8.31 4.92
CA VAL A 14 8.93 -6.94 5.16
C VAL A 14 9.89 -5.99 4.44
N ILE A 15 9.38 -5.24 3.48
CA ILE A 15 10.17 -4.36 2.63
C ILE A 15 9.67 -2.93 2.80
N ALA A 16 10.50 -2.07 3.40
CA ALA A 16 10.20 -0.65 3.63
C ALA A 16 10.80 0.29 2.58
N ASN A 17 11.55 -0.24 1.61
CA ASN A 17 12.09 0.52 0.49
C ASN A 17 12.17 -0.39 -0.74
N LEU A 18 11.05 -0.53 -1.44
CA LEU A 18 10.95 -1.43 -2.59
C LEU A 18 11.90 -1.00 -3.72
N LYS A 19 12.00 0.31 -3.98
CA LYS A 19 12.88 0.87 -5.03
C LYS A 19 14.32 0.40 -4.89
N LYS A 20 14.90 0.55 -3.70
CA LYS A 20 16.27 0.09 -3.40
C LYS A 20 16.37 -1.43 -3.38
N PHE A 21 15.31 -2.12 -2.94
CA PHE A 21 15.30 -3.58 -2.88
C PHE A 21 15.39 -4.23 -4.27
N ILE A 22 14.70 -3.66 -5.27
CA ILE A 22 14.64 -4.19 -6.65
C ILE A 22 15.70 -3.61 -7.59
N GLU A 23 16.52 -2.65 -7.13
CA GLU A 23 17.59 -2.03 -7.91
C GLU A 23 18.68 -3.01 -8.39
N PRO A 24 19.12 -4.00 -7.59
CA PRO A 24 20.09 -4.99 -8.06
C PRO A 24 19.52 -5.83 -9.21
N LYS A 25 20.35 -6.11 -10.22
CA LYS A 25 19.98 -6.95 -11.37
C LYS A 25 19.45 -8.32 -10.90
N GLY A 26 18.27 -8.71 -11.39
CA GLY A 26 17.64 -9.98 -11.04
C GLY A 26 16.81 -9.96 -9.74
N ALA A 27 16.86 -8.87 -8.96
CA ALA A 27 16.16 -8.80 -7.67
C ALA A 27 14.63 -8.75 -7.83
N LEU A 28 14.14 -8.06 -8.88
CA LEU A 28 12.71 -8.00 -9.17
C LEU A 28 12.16 -9.37 -9.56
N GLU A 29 12.86 -10.08 -10.45
CA GLU A 29 12.48 -11.43 -10.90
C GLU A 29 12.54 -12.45 -9.76
N ALA A 30 13.51 -12.33 -8.88
CA ALA A 30 13.63 -13.16 -7.69
C ALA A 30 12.53 -12.85 -6.66
N LEU A 31 12.16 -11.58 -6.45
CA LEU A 31 11.02 -11.21 -5.61
C LEU A 31 9.71 -11.76 -6.18
N ASP A 32 9.53 -11.63 -7.49
CA ASP A 32 8.36 -12.14 -8.19
C ASP A 32 8.25 -13.67 -8.08
N SER A 33 9.37 -14.36 -8.26
CA SER A 33 9.46 -15.82 -8.09
C SER A 33 9.20 -16.26 -6.64
N TYR A 34 9.74 -15.53 -5.66
CA TYR A 34 9.49 -15.80 -4.24
C TYR A 34 8.00 -15.75 -3.92
N VAL A 35 7.29 -14.69 -4.36
CA VAL A 35 5.84 -14.56 -4.13
C VAL A 35 5.07 -15.65 -4.86
N LYS A 36 5.33 -15.86 -6.16
CA LYS A 36 4.60 -16.88 -6.94
C LYS A 36 4.72 -18.28 -6.36
N ASN A 37 5.83 -18.58 -5.68
CA ASN A 37 6.07 -19.86 -5.02
C ASN A 37 5.51 -19.98 -3.59
N GLY A 38 4.73 -19.02 -3.12
CA GLY A 38 4.09 -19.06 -1.80
C GLY A 38 4.70 -18.12 -0.76
N GLY A 39 5.71 -17.36 -1.14
CA GLY A 39 6.29 -16.34 -0.30
C GLY A 39 5.29 -15.22 0.00
N LYS A 40 5.35 -14.70 1.21
CA LYS A 40 4.49 -13.60 1.66
C LYS A 40 5.28 -12.33 1.84
N VAL A 41 4.71 -11.19 1.45
CA VAL A 41 5.42 -9.89 1.46
C VAL A 41 4.53 -8.80 2.07
N LEU A 42 5.09 -8.05 3.01
CA LEU A 42 4.56 -6.76 3.45
C LEU A 42 5.38 -5.63 2.84
N LEU A 43 4.76 -4.83 1.99
CA LEU A 43 5.35 -3.60 1.46
C LEU A 43 4.89 -2.41 2.29
N LEU A 44 5.85 -1.72 2.91
CA LEU A 44 5.63 -0.50 3.67
C LEU A 44 6.04 0.71 2.81
N ASN A 45 5.06 1.52 2.42
CA ASN A 45 5.21 2.69 1.55
C ASN A 45 6.13 2.42 0.34
N PRO A 46 5.75 1.51 -0.59
CA PRO A 46 6.60 1.18 -1.73
C PRO A 46 6.68 2.27 -2.81
N GLU A 47 5.94 3.37 -2.66
CA GLU A 47 5.90 4.50 -3.59
C GLU A 47 5.66 4.05 -5.05
N GLU A 48 6.26 4.74 -6.03
CA GLU A 48 6.12 4.36 -7.44
C GLU A 48 6.72 3.00 -7.80
N ALA A 49 7.59 2.43 -6.96
CA ALA A 49 8.24 1.15 -7.25
C ALA A 49 7.24 -0.01 -7.29
N LEU A 50 6.06 0.14 -6.68
CA LEU A 50 4.97 -0.82 -6.88
C LEU A 50 4.51 -0.87 -8.33
N LEU A 51 4.50 0.26 -9.05
CA LEU A 51 4.15 0.29 -10.47
C LEU A 51 5.21 -0.44 -11.31
N THR A 52 6.49 -0.34 -10.94
CA THR A 52 7.55 -1.09 -11.62
C THR A 52 7.33 -2.59 -11.51
N TRP A 53 6.89 -3.07 -10.34
CA TRP A 53 6.67 -4.49 -10.13
C TRP A 53 5.31 -5.00 -10.63
N LYS A 54 4.22 -4.29 -10.33
CA LYS A 54 2.83 -4.74 -10.57
C LYS A 54 2.04 -3.85 -11.53
N GLY A 55 2.69 -2.85 -12.14
CA GLY A 55 2.06 -1.90 -13.07
C GLY A 55 2.63 -1.92 -14.49
N GLY A 56 3.71 -2.64 -14.79
CA GLY A 56 4.24 -2.73 -16.15
C GLY A 56 4.85 -1.41 -16.64
N LYS A 57 4.51 -0.94 -17.85
CA LYS A 57 5.09 0.28 -18.41
C LYS A 57 4.55 1.50 -17.65
N ILE A 58 5.47 2.33 -17.15
CA ILE A 58 5.16 3.52 -16.36
C ILE A 58 5.20 4.78 -17.24
N SER A 59 4.28 5.71 -17.01
CA SER A 59 4.26 7.04 -17.65
C SER A 59 5.32 7.98 -17.05
N ALA A 60 5.56 9.12 -17.71
CA ALA A 60 6.28 10.20 -17.05
C ALA A 60 5.49 10.68 -15.81
N PRO A 61 6.16 11.10 -14.73
CA PRO A 61 5.48 11.71 -13.60
C PRO A 61 4.81 13.02 -13.99
N GLU A 62 3.58 13.20 -13.53
CA GLU A 62 2.80 14.39 -13.74
C GLU A 62 2.39 15.02 -12.39
N LYS A 63 1.96 16.29 -12.43
CA LYS A 63 1.53 17.02 -11.24
C LYS A 63 0.02 17.23 -11.27
N PHE A 64 -0.65 16.79 -10.21
CA PHE A 64 -2.06 17.07 -9.97
C PHE A 64 -2.19 17.77 -8.62
N ARG A 65 -2.64 19.03 -8.64
CA ARG A 65 -2.72 19.88 -7.43
C ARG A 65 -1.40 19.93 -6.64
N GLY A 66 -0.27 20.06 -7.34
CA GLY A 66 1.07 20.09 -6.74
C GLY A 66 1.62 18.74 -6.26
N LYS A 67 0.80 17.69 -6.25
CA LYS A 67 1.20 16.33 -5.85
C LYS A 67 1.53 15.48 -7.08
N THR A 68 2.48 14.57 -6.93
CA THR A 68 2.92 13.70 -8.01
C THR A 68 1.90 12.59 -8.25
N PHE A 69 1.59 12.32 -9.52
CA PHE A 69 0.88 11.13 -9.95
C PHE A 69 1.62 10.47 -11.11
N ILE A 70 1.53 9.14 -11.17
CA ILE A 70 2.21 8.31 -12.16
C ILE A 70 1.25 7.20 -12.56
N ALA A 71 1.03 7.01 -13.85
CA ALA A 71 0.18 5.95 -14.38
C ALA A 71 1.03 4.79 -14.90
N SER A 72 0.39 3.63 -15.02
CA SER A 72 1.01 2.45 -15.62
C SER A 72 0.01 1.56 -16.33
N SER A 73 0.50 0.70 -17.22
CA SER A 73 -0.34 -0.09 -18.16
C SER A 73 -0.83 -1.43 -17.61
N GLY A 74 -0.41 -1.82 -16.41
CA GLY A 74 -0.65 -3.12 -15.79
C GLY A 74 -1.73 -3.10 -14.72
N PRO A 75 -1.84 -4.20 -13.93
CA PRO A 75 -2.91 -4.37 -12.95
C PRO A 75 -2.95 -3.29 -11.87
N VAL A 76 -1.79 -2.82 -11.38
CA VAL A 76 -1.72 -1.57 -10.61
C VAL A 76 -1.55 -0.45 -11.63
N THR A 77 -2.54 0.43 -11.72
CA THR A 77 -2.69 1.38 -12.83
C THR A 77 -2.21 2.78 -12.49
N LEU A 78 -2.11 3.12 -11.20
CA LEU A 78 -1.77 4.47 -10.78
C LEU A 78 -1.16 4.48 -9.38
N TYR A 79 -0.18 5.35 -9.18
CA TYR A 79 0.33 5.82 -7.90
C TYR A 79 0.11 7.33 -7.80
N ARG A 80 -0.38 7.81 -6.66
CA ARG A 80 -0.51 9.24 -6.39
C ARG A 80 -0.17 9.56 -4.94
N VAL A 81 0.65 10.60 -4.76
CA VAL A 81 0.86 11.21 -3.45
C VAL A 81 -0.44 11.89 -3.03
N GLN A 82 -0.99 11.48 -1.90
CA GLN A 82 -2.29 11.94 -1.41
C GLN A 82 -2.27 11.93 0.11
N ASP A 83 -2.36 13.13 0.69
CA ASP A 83 -2.37 13.31 2.13
C ASP A 83 -3.73 12.82 2.65
N GLY A 84 -3.72 11.66 3.30
CA GLY A 84 -4.93 11.00 3.78
C GLY A 84 -5.08 11.17 5.28
N GLU A 85 -5.86 12.16 5.68
CA GLU A 85 -6.22 12.38 7.10
C GLU A 85 -7.14 11.28 7.63
N ILE A 86 -8.07 10.80 6.79
CA ILE A 86 -9.09 9.81 7.12
C ILE A 86 -9.00 8.67 6.12
N VAL A 87 -8.86 7.44 6.60
CA VAL A 87 -8.86 6.23 5.79
C VAL A 87 -10.09 5.40 6.11
N ASN A 88 -10.83 4.99 5.09
CA ASN A 88 -12.03 4.17 5.25
C ASN A 88 -11.69 2.69 5.05
N MET A 89 -12.14 1.83 5.96
CA MET A 89 -12.06 0.38 5.78
C MET A 89 -13.05 -0.07 4.72
N LYS A 90 -12.60 -0.92 3.80
CA LYS A 90 -13.44 -1.50 2.75
C LYS A 90 -13.81 -2.94 2.99
N VAL A 91 -12.99 -3.63 3.76
CA VAL A 91 -13.26 -4.96 4.28
C VAL A 91 -13.04 -4.91 5.80
N PRO A 92 -13.90 -4.22 6.58
CA PRO A 92 -13.70 -4.01 8.02
C PRO A 92 -13.61 -5.32 8.84
N GLU A 93 -14.18 -6.41 8.33
CA GLU A 93 -14.09 -7.76 8.90
C GLU A 93 -12.71 -8.43 8.68
N SER A 94 -11.85 -7.86 7.82
CA SER A 94 -10.53 -8.40 7.54
C SER A 94 -9.69 -8.47 8.82
N PRO A 95 -8.92 -9.56 9.03
CA PRO A 95 -8.08 -9.71 10.22
C PRO A 95 -7.00 -8.63 10.34
N VAL A 96 -6.68 -7.90 9.26
CA VAL A 96 -5.78 -6.73 9.32
C VAL A 96 -6.32 -5.62 10.22
N PHE A 97 -7.65 -5.55 10.40
CA PHE A 97 -8.33 -4.56 11.24
C PHE A 97 -8.75 -5.12 12.61
N LYS A 98 -8.26 -6.31 13.00
CA LYS A 98 -8.62 -6.91 14.30
C LYS A 98 -8.34 -5.94 15.47
N GLY A 99 -9.42 -5.53 16.14
CA GLY A 99 -9.36 -4.59 17.27
C GLY A 99 -9.16 -3.13 16.89
N ILE A 100 -9.42 -2.76 15.63
CA ILE A 100 -9.44 -1.40 15.11
C ILE A 100 -10.87 -1.10 14.66
N LYS A 101 -11.44 0.01 15.11
CA LYS A 101 -12.79 0.45 14.72
C LYS A 101 -12.71 1.33 13.47
N PRO A 102 -13.80 1.48 12.69
CA PRO A 102 -13.79 2.30 11.49
C PRO A 102 -13.26 3.73 11.68
N MET A 103 -13.61 4.39 12.79
CA MET A 103 -13.18 5.76 13.09
C MET A 103 -11.77 5.86 13.69
N ASP A 104 -11.12 4.74 13.99
CA ASP A 104 -9.74 4.75 14.50
C ASP A 104 -8.73 4.99 13.37
N MET A 105 -9.14 4.81 12.11
CA MET A 105 -8.29 4.97 10.91
C MET A 105 -8.13 6.44 10.49
N VAL A 106 -7.90 7.32 11.46
CA VAL A 106 -7.75 8.76 11.27
C VAL A 106 -6.51 9.26 11.97
N TRP A 107 -5.84 10.25 11.39
CA TRP A 107 -4.86 11.10 12.07
C TRP A 107 -3.80 10.36 12.90
N PHE A 108 -3.05 9.44 12.29
CA PHE A 108 -1.93 8.81 12.99
C PHE A 108 -0.86 9.84 13.37
N ALA A 109 -0.57 9.98 14.66
CA ALA A 109 0.21 11.08 15.19
C ALA A 109 1.59 10.64 15.73
N ASP A 110 2.62 11.43 15.40
CA ASP A 110 3.91 11.32 16.07
C ASP A 110 3.82 12.09 17.40
N GLU A 111 4.35 11.53 18.48
CA GLU A 111 4.40 12.20 19.77
C GLU A 111 5.11 13.56 19.67
N GLY A 112 4.48 14.61 20.23
CA GLY A 112 5.02 15.98 20.23
C GLY A 112 5.05 16.70 18.87
N SER A 113 4.55 16.08 17.80
CA SER A 113 4.50 16.72 16.47
C SER A 113 3.44 17.81 16.40
N ARG A 114 3.81 18.96 15.81
CA ARG A 114 2.88 20.06 15.45
C ARG A 114 2.36 19.98 14.02
N LYS A 115 2.80 18.99 13.24
CA LYS A 115 2.32 18.76 11.87
C LYS A 115 0.92 18.15 11.90
N VAL A 116 0.11 18.48 10.89
CA VAL A 116 -1.19 17.81 10.68
C VAL A 116 -0.96 16.30 10.61
N PRO A 117 -1.60 15.50 11.47
CA PRO A 117 -1.43 14.06 11.46
C PRO A 117 -2.12 13.46 10.23
N LEU A 118 -1.47 12.47 9.62
CA LEU A 118 -1.99 11.76 8.44
C LEU A 118 -2.07 10.27 8.74
N ALA A 119 -3.16 9.62 8.35
CA ALA A 119 -3.30 8.17 8.38
C ALA A 119 -2.59 7.49 7.19
N SER A 120 -2.54 8.15 6.02
CA SER A 120 -1.82 7.67 4.83
C SER A 120 -1.14 8.80 4.05
N THR A 121 -0.15 8.46 3.23
CA THR A 121 0.65 9.43 2.45
C THR A 121 0.47 9.31 0.93
N ALA A 122 -0.13 8.21 0.47
CA ALA A 122 -0.37 7.95 -0.95
C ALA A 122 -1.57 7.05 -1.16
N VAL A 123 -2.00 6.94 -2.40
CA VAL A 123 -3.01 5.98 -2.84
C VAL A 123 -2.59 5.27 -4.13
N TYR A 124 -3.10 4.06 -4.31
CA TYR A 124 -2.96 3.30 -5.54
C TYR A 124 -4.32 3.13 -6.24
N GLN A 125 -4.30 3.05 -7.56
CA GLN A 125 -5.40 2.47 -8.32
C GLN A 125 -4.95 1.17 -8.97
N PHE A 126 -5.93 0.32 -9.22
CA PHE A 126 -5.72 -0.98 -9.81
C PHE A 126 -6.97 -1.38 -10.60
N ASP A 127 -6.82 -2.37 -11.46
CA ASP A 127 -7.94 -3.00 -12.16
C ASP A 127 -8.84 -3.74 -11.17
N ARG A 128 -9.96 -3.11 -10.80
CA ARG A 128 -10.95 -3.67 -9.87
C ARG A 128 -11.69 -4.89 -10.40
N SER A 129 -11.61 -5.18 -11.71
CA SER A 129 -12.14 -6.43 -12.25
C SER A 129 -11.25 -7.63 -11.92
N ASN A 130 -10.00 -7.37 -11.53
CA ASN A 130 -9.03 -8.40 -11.23
C ASN A 130 -9.29 -9.07 -9.86
N LYS A 131 -9.67 -10.36 -9.94
CA LYS A 131 -9.82 -11.36 -8.87
C LYS A 131 -8.80 -11.29 -7.73
N ASN A 132 -7.57 -11.00 -8.12
CA ASN A 132 -6.39 -11.15 -7.28
C ASN A 132 -6.11 -9.93 -6.41
N TYR A 133 -6.86 -8.84 -6.58
CA TYR A 133 -6.63 -7.58 -5.91
C TYR A 133 -7.83 -7.24 -5.02
N THR A 134 -7.56 -7.03 -3.73
CA THR A 134 -8.59 -6.63 -2.75
C THR A 134 -8.22 -5.30 -2.12
N GLU A 135 -9.04 -4.27 -2.35
CA GLU A 135 -8.94 -2.98 -1.66
C GLU A 135 -9.40 -3.19 -0.21
N LEU A 136 -8.45 -3.22 0.73
CA LEU A 136 -8.73 -3.40 2.16
C LEU A 136 -9.11 -2.07 2.83
N ALA A 137 -8.46 -0.99 2.41
CA ALA A 137 -8.77 0.37 2.86
C ALA A 137 -8.50 1.40 1.76
N GLU A 138 -9.20 2.52 1.84
CA GLU A 138 -9.12 3.60 0.85
C GLU A 138 -9.02 4.99 1.52
N ASN A 139 -8.40 5.93 0.81
CA ASN A 139 -8.56 7.35 1.10
C ASN A 139 -9.33 8.02 -0.03
N LEU A 140 -10.17 8.96 0.35
CA LEU A 140 -11.02 9.74 -0.55
C LEU A 140 -10.91 11.21 -0.15
N LEU A 141 -10.36 12.05 -1.03
CA LEU A 141 -10.35 13.49 -0.79
C LEU A 141 -11.77 14.03 -0.83
N ILE A 142 -12.09 15.04 -0.01
CA ILE A 142 -13.41 15.69 0.01
C ILE A 142 -13.72 16.27 -1.38
N HIS A 143 -14.88 15.91 -1.94
CA HIS A 143 -15.23 16.19 -3.33
C HIS A 143 -16.74 16.48 -3.52
N GLY A 144 -17.34 17.25 -2.62
CA GLY A 144 -18.77 17.59 -2.65
C GLY A 144 -19.26 18.40 -3.87
N TYR A 145 -18.34 18.81 -4.75
CA TYR A 145 -18.61 19.56 -5.96
C TYR A 145 -18.71 18.69 -7.23
N LEU A 146 -18.49 17.37 -7.14
CA LEU A 146 -18.54 16.49 -8.32
C LEU A 146 -19.98 16.31 -8.80
N GLN A 147 -20.16 16.48 -10.11
CA GLN A 147 -21.46 16.32 -10.77
C GLN A 147 -21.68 14.89 -11.30
N LYS A 148 -20.59 14.16 -11.57
CA LYS A 148 -20.64 12.78 -12.08
C LYS A 148 -20.07 11.83 -11.03
N PRO A 149 -20.83 10.80 -10.58
CA PRO A 149 -20.33 9.80 -9.64
C PRO A 149 -19.02 9.12 -10.09
N ALA A 150 -18.84 8.94 -11.41
CA ALA A 150 -17.62 8.35 -11.96
C ALA A 150 -16.35 9.18 -11.69
N ASP A 151 -16.48 10.51 -11.52
CA ASP A 151 -15.33 11.39 -11.26
C ASP A 151 -14.73 11.17 -9.86
N VAL A 152 -15.46 10.53 -8.93
CA VAL A 152 -14.97 10.18 -7.59
C VAL A 152 -13.69 9.36 -7.67
N LEU A 153 -13.53 8.53 -8.70
CA LEU A 153 -12.32 7.73 -8.92
C LEU A 153 -11.07 8.59 -9.04
N LYS A 154 -11.17 9.83 -9.51
CA LYS A 154 -10.03 10.76 -9.58
C LYS A 154 -9.53 11.20 -8.20
N TYR A 155 -10.34 11.09 -7.16
CA TYR A 155 -10.05 11.56 -5.80
C TYR A 155 -9.88 10.41 -4.78
N LYS A 156 -10.12 9.19 -5.27
CA LYS A 156 -10.08 7.95 -4.51
C LYS A 156 -8.83 7.14 -4.84
N GLY A 157 -8.38 6.34 -3.89
CA GLY A 157 -7.59 5.13 -4.18
C GLY A 157 -7.30 4.31 -2.93
N ALA A 158 -6.75 3.12 -3.15
CA ALA A 158 -6.42 2.17 -2.11
C ALA A 158 -5.21 2.64 -1.31
N THR A 159 -5.32 2.60 0.01
CA THR A 159 -4.21 2.84 0.95
C THR A 159 -3.67 1.55 1.55
N LEU A 160 -4.51 0.52 1.56
CA LEU A 160 -4.15 -0.84 1.91
C LEU A 160 -4.73 -1.79 0.86
N LEU A 161 -3.86 -2.57 0.23
CA LEU A 161 -4.20 -3.45 -0.89
C LEU A 161 -3.61 -4.84 -0.62
N GLU A 162 -4.44 -5.88 -0.73
CA GLU A 162 -4.01 -7.27 -0.78
C GLU A 162 -3.87 -7.68 -2.25
N ILE A 163 -2.77 -8.36 -2.58
CA ILE A 163 -2.53 -8.96 -3.90
C ILE A 163 -2.22 -10.43 -3.70
N ARG A 164 -3.02 -11.30 -4.33
CA ARG A 164 -2.74 -12.74 -4.41
C ARG A 164 -2.04 -13.04 -5.73
N ASP A 165 -0.81 -13.50 -5.67
CA ASP A 165 -0.02 -13.76 -6.88
C ASP A 165 0.65 -15.13 -6.82
N GLY A 166 0.24 -16.01 -7.75
CA GLY A 166 0.54 -17.43 -7.69
C GLY A 166 0.01 -18.04 -6.39
N LYS A 167 0.92 -18.62 -5.60
CA LYS A 167 0.61 -19.20 -4.28
C LYS A 167 0.83 -18.23 -3.12
N GLY A 168 1.39 -17.05 -3.38
CA GLY A 168 1.79 -16.09 -2.36
C GLY A 168 0.79 -14.95 -2.17
N GLU A 169 1.12 -14.11 -1.20
CA GLU A 169 0.29 -12.98 -0.77
C GLU A 169 1.17 -11.75 -0.54
N VAL A 170 0.71 -10.60 -1.04
CA VAL A 170 1.37 -9.32 -0.85
C VAL A 170 0.40 -8.35 -0.21
N LEU A 171 0.76 -7.81 0.96
CA LEU A 171 0.08 -6.66 1.55
C LEU A 171 0.86 -5.39 1.22
N VAL A 172 0.20 -4.45 0.57
CA VAL A 172 0.76 -3.15 0.19
C VAL A 172 0.11 -2.09 1.06
N SER A 173 0.92 -1.33 1.80
CA SER A 173 0.44 -0.27 2.68
C SER A 173 1.09 1.06 2.34
N SER A 174 0.29 2.08 2.03
CA SER A 174 0.68 3.50 2.06
C SER A 174 0.25 4.22 3.34
N MET A 175 -0.17 3.44 4.35
CA MET A 175 -0.46 3.95 5.68
C MET A 175 0.82 4.51 6.34
N ARG A 176 0.67 5.52 7.20
CA ARG A 176 1.77 6.13 7.97
C ARG A 176 2.19 5.26 9.16
N LEU A 177 2.63 4.04 8.88
CA LEU A 177 3.02 3.06 9.91
C LEU A 177 4.34 3.42 10.61
N THR A 178 5.06 4.44 10.17
CA THR A 178 6.18 5.03 10.91
C THR A 178 5.74 5.63 12.25
N ALA A 179 4.48 6.07 12.35
CA ALA A 179 3.88 6.56 13.59
C ALA A 179 3.64 5.45 14.64
N ALA A 180 3.81 4.17 14.29
CA ALA A 180 3.63 3.03 15.20
C ALA A 180 4.50 3.06 16.46
N LYS A 181 5.49 3.95 16.52
CA LYS A 181 6.31 4.18 17.71
C LYS A 181 5.56 4.92 18.82
N SER A 182 4.55 5.71 18.47
CA SER A 182 3.80 6.57 19.41
C SER A 182 2.29 6.47 19.25
N ASP A 183 1.80 6.11 18.06
CA ASP A 183 0.38 5.97 17.77
C ASP A 183 -0.07 4.51 17.96
N PRO A 184 -0.98 4.23 18.91
CA PRO A 184 -1.40 2.87 19.21
C PRO A 184 -2.20 2.22 18.08
N ILE A 185 -2.90 2.99 17.25
CA ILE A 185 -3.65 2.45 16.11
C ILE A 185 -2.70 2.08 14.97
N ALA A 186 -1.73 2.95 14.66
CA ALA A 186 -0.68 2.62 13.69
C ALA A 186 0.12 1.38 14.14
N GLN A 187 0.44 1.27 15.43
CA GLN A 187 1.09 0.09 16.01
C GLN A 187 0.25 -1.17 15.87
N LYS A 188 -1.05 -1.08 16.21
CA LYS A 188 -2.00 -2.20 16.09
C LYS A 188 -2.13 -2.66 14.64
N LEU A 189 -2.26 -1.73 13.71
CA LEU A 189 -2.38 -2.03 12.29
C LEU A 189 -1.12 -2.72 11.76
N LEU A 190 0.07 -2.18 12.05
CA LEU A 190 1.34 -2.81 11.67
C LEU A 190 1.46 -4.24 12.23
N THR A 191 1.10 -4.43 13.50
CA THR A 191 1.12 -5.75 14.16
C THR A 191 0.17 -6.73 13.48
N ASN A 192 -1.05 -6.29 13.13
CA ASN A 192 -2.02 -7.13 12.45
C ASN A 192 -1.57 -7.51 11.04
N LEU A 193 -0.99 -6.58 10.28
CA LEU A 193 -0.47 -6.84 8.92
C LEU A 193 0.60 -7.94 8.95
N VAL A 194 1.56 -7.84 9.88
CA VAL A 194 2.59 -8.87 10.06
C VAL A 194 1.96 -10.19 10.52
N SER A 195 1.03 -10.14 11.47
CA SER A 195 0.37 -11.35 12.01
C SER A 195 -0.45 -12.09 10.97
N VAL A 196 -1.10 -11.39 10.03
CA VAL A 196 -1.86 -12.01 8.94
C VAL A 196 -0.93 -12.78 8.01
N LEU A 197 0.22 -12.22 7.67
CA LEU A 197 1.19 -12.90 6.81
C LEU A 197 1.89 -14.06 7.50
N LEU A 198 2.05 -14.03 8.82
CA LEU A 198 2.71 -15.12 9.57
C LEU A 198 1.83 -16.37 9.78
N LYS A 199 0.52 -16.28 9.54
CA LYS A 199 -0.39 -17.44 9.59
C LYS A 199 -0.11 -18.42 8.46
#